data_AF-A0A7C7L4P4-F1
#
_entry.id   AF-A0A7C7L4P4-F1
#
_cell.length_a   1.000
_cell.length_b   1.000
_cell.length_c   1.000
_cell.angle_alpha   90.00
_cell.angle_beta   90.00
_cell.angle_gamma   90.00
#
_symmetry.space_group_name_H-M   'P 1'
#
loop_
_entity.id
_entity.type
_entity.pdbx_description
1 polymer ?
#
loop_
_entity_poly.entity_id
_entity_poly.type
_entity_poly.pdbx_seq_one_letter_code
_entity_poly.pdbx_strand_id
1 'polypeptide(L)' 'MEVNKIYLMDCLEGMRLLEPETVDVVITSPPYNIGVSYGKYKDRLPKERY' A
#
# COMPACT_ATOMS: atom_id res chain seq x y z
N MET A 1 12.34 10.79 -5.39
CA MET A 1 12.26 9.54 -6.18
C MET A 1 12.27 9.89 -7.67
N GLU A 2 12.55 8.94 -8.57
CA GLU A 2 12.57 9.15 -10.03
C GLU A 2 11.16 8.95 -10.63
N VAL A 3 10.78 9.80 -11.58
CA VAL A 3 9.50 9.69 -12.32
C VAL A 3 9.53 8.46 -13.25
N ASN A 4 8.39 7.78 -13.39
CA ASN A 4 8.23 6.58 -14.25
C ASN A 4 9.09 5.37 -13.86
N LYS A 5 9.41 5.22 -12.58
CA LYS A 5 10.15 4.08 -12.05
C LYS A 5 9.31 3.26 -11.07
N ILE A 6 9.41 1.93 -11.14
CA ILE A 6 8.74 1.02 -10.21
C ILE A 6 9.68 0.71 -9.04
N TYR A 7 9.16 0.86 -7.81
CA TYR A 7 9.90 0.60 -6.58
C TYR A 7 9.26 -0.58 -5.84
N LEU A 8 10.00 -1.67 -5.69
CA LEU A 8 9.58 -2.81 -4.87
C LEU A 8 10.01 -2.59 -3.42
N MET A 9 9.10 -2.08 -2.60
CA MET A 9 9.35 -1.78 -1.18
C MET A 9 8.05 -1.70 -0.38
N ASP A 10 8.16 -1.53 0.94
CA ASP A 10 7.02 -1.13 1.77
C ASP A 10 6.49 0.23 1.31
N CYS A 11 5.18 0.33 1.08
CA CYS A 11 4.59 1.53 0.48
C CYS A 11 4.59 2.72 1.43
N LEU A 12 4.52 2.52 2.75
CA LEU A 12 4.57 3.61 3.72
C LEU A 12 5.98 4.19 3.79
N GLU A 13 7.01 3.33 3.79
CA GLU A 13 8.40 3.80 3.71
C GLU A 13 8.67 4.51 2.37
N GLY A 14 8.16 3.97 1.26
CA GLY A 14 8.33 4.57 -0.06
C GLY A 14 7.68 5.94 -0.16
N MET A 15 6.43 6.07 0.30
CA MET A 15 5.71 7.35 0.26
C MET A 15 6.37 8.43 1.13
N ARG A 16 7.04 8.06 2.24
CA ARG A 16 7.82 9.00 3.05
C ARG A 16 8.99 9.66 2.32
N LEU A 17 9.45 9.08 1.21
CA LEU A 17 10.55 9.62 0.38
C LEU A 17 10.08 10.59 -0.70
N LEU A 18 8.76 10.79 -0.83
CA LEU A 18 8.19 11.77 -1.74
C LEU A 18 8.09 13.13 -1.04
N GLU A 19 8.34 14.20 -1.80
CA GLU A 19 8.08 15.55 -1.33
C GLU A 19 6.56 15.71 -1.10
N PRO A 20 6.14 16.46 -0.06
CA PRO A 20 4.73 16.71 0.20
C PRO A 20 4.05 17.42 -0.98
N GLU A 21 2.75 17.20 -1.16
CA GLU A 21 1.93 17.89 -2.17
C GLU A 21 2.36 17.65 -3.64
N THR A 22 3.06 16.55 -3.92
CA THR A 22 3.54 16.21 -5.28
C THR A 22 2.72 15.15 -6.02
N VAL A 23 1.65 14.64 -5.39
CA VAL A 23 0.81 13.56 -5.94
C VAL A 23 -0.63 14.05 -6.11
N ASP A 24 -1.07 14.14 -7.36
CA ASP A 24 -2.45 14.57 -7.69
C ASP A 24 -3.49 13.44 -7.54
N VAL A 25 -3.09 12.21 -7.86
CA VAL A 25 -3.99 11.04 -7.91
C VAL A 25 -3.32 9.81 -7.33
N VAL A 26 -4.06 9.07 -6.51
CA VAL A 26 -3.63 7.79 -5.94
C VAL A 26 -4.53 6.69 -6.45
N ILE A 27 -3.95 5.64 -7.03
CA ILE A 27 -4.63 4.40 -7.39
C ILE A 27 -4.08 3.32 -6.47
N THR A 28 -4.96 2.65 -5.74
CA THR A 28 -4.57 1.64 -4.76
C THR A 28 -5.56 0.48 -4.73
N SER A 29 -5.06 -0.70 -4.35
CA SER A 29 -5.83 -1.92 -4.14
C SER A 29 -5.31 -2.63 -2.89
N PRO A 30 -5.44 -2.02 -1.70
CA PRO A 30 -4.97 -2.62 -0.46
C PRO A 30 -5.83 -3.84 -0.07
N PRO A 31 -5.40 -4.66 0.90
CA PRO A 31 -6.25 -5.70 1.46
C PRO A 31 -7.50 -5.09 2.14
N TYR A 32 -8.68 -5.55 1.74
CA TYR A 32 -9.96 -5.03 2.24
C TYR A 32 -10.53 -5.82 3.42
N ASN A 33 -9.80 -6.81 3.91
CA ASN A 33 -10.22 -7.72 4.97
C ASN A 33 -11.52 -8.49 4.64
N ILE A 34 -11.68 -8.89 3.38
CA ILE A 34 -12.87 -9.58 2.86
C ILE A 34 -12.62 -11.07 2.59
N GLY A 35 -11.44 -11.57 2.96
CA GLY A 35 -11.10 -12.97 2.88
C GLY A 35 -10.45 -13.41 1.58
N VAL A 36 -9.82 -12.49 0.85
CA VAL A 36 -9.03 -12.83 -0.34
C VAL A 36 -7.79 -13.63 0.06
N SER A 37 -7.48 -14.68 -0.71
CA SER A 37 -6.29 -15.49 -0.50
C SER A 37 -5.07 -14.79 -1.08
N TYR A 38 -4.38 -14.00 -0.25
CA TYR A 38 -3.04 -13.51 -0.56
C TYR A 38 -1.98 -14.54 -0.13
N GLY A 39 -0.83 -14.54 -0.80
CA GLY A 39 0.22 -15.52 -0.53
C GLY A 39 0.81 -15.44 0.88
N LYS A 40 1.05 -14.23 1.40
CA LYS A 40 1.65 -14.01 2.74
C LYS A 40 0.73 -13.28 3.72
N TYR A 41 -0.22 -12.50 3.22
CA TYR A 41 -1.09 -11.67 4.05
C TYR A 41 -2.40 -12.39 4.38
N LYS A 42 -2.85 -12.28 5.63
CA LYS A 42 -4.13 -12.86 6.08
C LYS A 42 -5.22 -11.80 6.02
N ASP A 43 -6.03 -11.86 4.97
CA ASP A 43 -7.14 -10.93 4.73
C ASP A 43 -8.42 -11.29 5.51
N ARG A 44 -8.27 -11.82 6.72
CA ARG A 44 -9.35 -12.14 7.68
C ARG A 44 -8.87 -11.85 9.10
N LEU A 45 -8.53 -10.59 9.35
CA LEU A 45 -8.16 -10.09 10.66
C LEU A 45 -9.42 -9.93 11.53
N PRO A 46 -9.33 -10.25 12.83
CA PRO A 46 -10.34 -9.83 13.80
C PRO A 46 -10.57 -8.33 13.74
N LYS A 47 -11.80 -7.87 14.00
CA LYS A 47 -12.20 -6.46 13.86
C LYS A 47 -11.35 -5.52 14.71
N GLU A 48 -10.85 -5.99 15.85
CA GLU A 48 -10.02 -5.21 16.79
C GLU A 48 -8.59 -4.98 16.26
N ARG A 49 -8.20 -5.69 15.21
CA ARG A 49 -6.87 -5.62 14.58
C ARG A 49 -6.90 -4.99 13.17
N TYR A 50 -8.07 -4.57 12.71
CA TYR A 50 -8.25 -3.85 11.45
C TYR A 50 -8.43 -2.36 11.76
#